data_AF-A0A968T4F3-F1
#
_entry.id   AF-A0A968T4F3-F1
#
_cell.length_a   1.000
_cell.length_b   1.000
_cell.length_c   1.000
_cell.angle_alpha   90.00
_cell.angle_beta   90.00
_cell.angle_gamma   90.00
#
_symmetry.space_group_name_H-M   'P 1'
#
loop_
_entity.id
_entity.type
_entity.pdbx_description
1 polymer ?
#
loop_
_entity_poly.entity_id
_entity_poly.type
_entity_poly.pdbx_seq_one_letter_code
_entity_poly.pdbx_strand_id
1 'polypeptide(L)'
;RSKIQFPAPKEGLILVTVEKGSEVISKNWYTPEKDGEFLLTLPITAEMVPNIYVSVSLIQPHSQTKNDRPVRMFGILPLHVEDKDTRFDFEIHTPAQFRPKESCQITLQTKDQEEAQFTVAVVDEGLLALTQFRTPDPWKHFFRKQRLNVSTYDLFSEIIAANKGDVFKTFSIGRR
;
A
#
# COMPACT_ATOMS: atom_id res chain seq x y z
N ARG A 1 0.07 14.71 2.56
CA ARG A 1 -1.39 14.52 2.29
C ARG A 1 -1.52 13.82 0.95
N SER A 2 -2.43 12.85 0.82
CA SER A 2 -2.72 12.14 -0.43
C SER A 2 -4.08 12.56 -0.98
N LYS A 3 -4.24 12.50 -2.30
CA LYS A 3 -5.49 12.79 -3.01
C LYS A 3 -5.92 11.53 -3.75
N ILE A 4 -7.14 11.06 -3.47
CA ILE A 4 -7.72 9.86 -4.06
C ILE A 4 -8.99 10.27 -4.79
N GLN A 5 -9.13 9.80 -6.02
CA GLN A 5 -10.24 10.16 -6.89
C GLN A 5 -10.96 8.90 -7.36
N PHE A 6 -12.28 8.92 -7.32
CA PHE A 6 -13.13 7.82 -7.78
C PHE A 6 -14.51 8.33 -8.21
N PRO A 7 -15.19 7.61 -9.12
CA PRO A 7 -16.53 7.98 -9.56
C PRO A 7 -17.57 7.79 -8.46
N ALA A 8 -18.44 8.79 -8.29
CA ALA A 8 -19.56 8.81 -7.36
C ALA A 8 -20.83 9.38 -8.02
N PRO A 9 -22.02 8.77 -7.80
CA PRO A 9 -23.29 9.34 -8.22
C PRO A 9 -23.68 10.52 -7.33
N LYS A 10 -24.52 11.42 -7.84
CA LYS A 10 -25.00 12.61 -7.10
C LYS A 10 -25.70 12.27 -5.78
N GLU A 11 -26.39 11.13 -5.74
CA GLU A 11 -27.14 10.67 -4.57
C GLU A 11 -26.55 9.34 -4.12
N GLY A 12 -26.00 9.32 -2.90
CA GLY A 12 -25.39 8.12 -2.34
C GLY A 12 -24.64 8.43 -1.05
N LEU A 13 -24.32 7.37 -0.32
CA LEU A 13 -23.54 7.44 0.90
C LEU A 13 -22.22 6.70 0.66
N ILE A 14 -21.10 7.37 0.91
CA ILE A 14 -19.76 6.84 0.75
C ILE A 14 -19.18 6.56 2.13
N LEU A 15 -18.87 5.30 2.40
CA LEU A 15 -18.03 4.88 3.51
C LEU A 15 -16.59 4.78 3.03
N VAL A 16 -15.69 5.52 3.67
CA VAL A 16 -14.24 5.37 3.48
C VAL A 16 -13.64 4.83 4.77
N THR A 17 -12.94 3.71 4.66
CA THR A 17 -12.11 3.17 5.74
C THR A 17 -10.64 3.19 5.33
N VAL A 18 -9.78 3.55 6.28
CA VAL A 18 -8.33 3.43 6.15
C VAL A 18 -7.90 2.28 7.02
N GLU A 19 -7.25 1.29 6.42
CA GLU A 19 -7.02 -0.02 7.01
C GLU A 19 -5.54 -0.39 6.94
N LYS A 20 -5.04 -1.04 7.98
CA LYS A 20 -3.65 -1.51 8.05
C LYS A 20 -3.60 -2.83 8.78
N GLY A 21 -3.00 -3.85 8.15
CA GLY A 21 -3.01 -5.19 8.70
C GLY A 21 -4.45 -5.64 8.98
N SER A 22 -4.78 -5.91 10.24
CA SER A 22 -6.12 -6.31 10.69
C SER A 22 -6.93 -5.17 11.33
N GLU A 23 -6.44 -3.94 11.30
CA GLU A 23 -7.04 -2.81 12.02
C GLU A 23 -7.60 -1.76 11.06
N VAL A 24 -8.69 -1.12 11.50
CA VAL A 24 -9.28 0.05 10.84
C VAL A 24 -8.78 1.29 11.58
N ILE A 25 -7.87 2.05 10.96
CA ILE A 25 -7.28 3.28 11.52
C ILE A 25 -8.33 4.38 11.58
N SER A 26 -9.14 4.52 10.53
CA SER A 26 -10.20 5.54 10.50
C SER A 26 -11.38 5.11 9.63
N LYS A 27 -12.54 5.67 9.96
CA LYS A 27 -13.82 5.41 9.29
C LYS A 27 -14.57 6.73 9.15
N ASN A 28 -14.85 7.15 7.91
CA ASN A 28 -15.56 8.38 7.62
C ASN A 28 -16.67 8.17 6.60
N TRP A 29 -17.76 8.89 6.80
CA TRP A 29 -18.88 8.93 5.86
C TRP A 29 -18.86 10.24 5.08
N TYR A 30 -19.15 10.16 3.78
CA TYR A 30 -19.26 11.31 2.89
C TYR A 30 -20.52 11.19 2.03
N THR A 31 -21.05 12.34 1.64
CA THR A 31 -22.15 12.44 0.68
C THR A 31 -21.62 13.17 -0.56
N PRO A 32 -21.80 12.63 -1.77
CA PRO A 32 -21.45 13.33 -3.01
C PRO A 32 -22.26 14.61 -3.18
N GLU A 33 -21.62 15.70 -3.62
CA GLU A 33 -22.31 16.95 -3.92
C GLU A 33 -22.88 16.99 -5.36
N LYS A 34 -22.23 16.25 -6.26
CA LYS A 34 -22.55 16.19 -7.69
C LYS A 34 -22.27 14.81 -8.26
N ASP A 35 -22.85 14.53 -9.41
CA ASP A 35 -22.48 13.35 -10.19
C ASP A 35 -21.09 13.54 -10.81
N GLY A 36 -20.31 12.46 -10.88
CA GLY A 36 -18.99 12.43 -11.47
C GLY A 36 -17.91 12.06 -10.47
N GLU A 37 -16.79 12.77 -10.49
CA GLU A 37 -15.61 12.42 -9.71
C GLU A 37 -15.65 12.99 -8.29
N PHE A 38 -15.44 12.12 -7.30
CA PHE A 38 -15.27 12.49 -5.89
C PHE A 38 -13.79 12.54 -5.53
N LEU A 39 -13.34 13.66 -4.96
CA LEU A 39 -11.96 13.86 -4.53
C LEU A 39 -11.84 13.76 -3.00
N LEU A 40 -11.27 12.67 -2.53
CA LEU A 40 -10.94 12.45 -1.13
C LEU A 40 -9.52 12.96 -0.84
N THR A 41 -9.37 13.83 0.16
CA THR A 41 -8.06 14.24 0.68
C THR A 41 -7.79 13.54 2.01
N LEU A 42 -6.73 12.73 2.06
CA LEU A 42 -6.35 11.96 3.24
C LEU A 42 -5.05 12.53 3.86
N PRO A 43 -5.05 12.94 5.14
CA PRO A 43 -3.81 13.20 5.85
C PRO A 43 -3.03 11.88 6.03
N ILE A 44 -1.73 11.92 5.76
CA ILE A 44 -0.84 10.76 5.93
C ILE A 44 -0.08 10.97 7.23
N THR A 45 -0.11 9.97 8.11
CA THR A 45 0.50 9.97 9.45
C THR A 45 1.55 8.87 9.56
N ALA A 46 2.43 8.96 10.57
CA ALA A 46 3.52 7.99 10.76
C ALA A 46 3.03 6.55 11.03
N GLU A 47 1.87 6.40 11.70
CA GLU A 47 1.23 5.09 11.94
C GLU A 47 0.84 4.36 10.64
N MET A 48 0.79 5.04 9.50
CA MET A 48 0.41 4.45 8.20
C MET A 48 1.59 3.74 7.50
N VAL A 49 2.80 3.83 8.04
CA VAL A 49 4.01 3.14 7.54
C VAL A 49 3.93 1.63 7.80
N PRO A 50 4.29 0.74 6.86
CA PRO A 50 4.84 1.03 5.53
C PRO A 50 3.78 1.14 4.43
N ASN A 51 2.54 0.77 4.72
CA ASN A 51 1.42 0.94 3.80
C ASN A 51 0.07 0.87 4.52
N ILE A 52 -0.93 1.42 3.86
CA ILE A 52 -2.35 1.33 4.23
C ILE A 52 -3.16 0.88 3.02
N TYR A 53 -4.41 0.52 3.27
CA TYR A 53 -5.44 0.27 2.27
C TYR A 53 -6.57 1.25 2.50
N VAL A 54 -6.99 1.93 1.44
CA VAL A 54 -8.17 2.78 1.46
C VAL A 54 -9.31 2.00 0.81
N SER A 55 -10.26 1.59 1.64
CA SER A 55 -11.45 0.85 1.22
C SER A 55 -12.61 1.83 1.10
N VAL A 56 -13.27 1.85 -0.05
CA VAL A 56 -14.39 2.73 -0.36
C VAL A 56 -15.61 1.87 -0.65
N SER A 57 -16.68 2.06 0.12
CA SER A 57 -17.99 1.46 -0.15
C SER A 57 -18.99 2.57 -0.44
N LEU A 58 -19.57 2.59 -1.63
CA LEU A 58 -20.58 3.55 -2.03
C LEU A 58 -21.92 2.85 -2.18
N ILE A 59 -22.95 3.38 -1.54
CA ILE A 59 -24.32 2.86 -1.60
C ILE A 59 -25.24 3.95 -2.16
N GLN A 60 -25.96 3.62 -3.23
CA GLN A 60 -26.99 4.47 -3.82
C GLN A 60 -28.36 4.19 -3.19
N PRO A 61 -29.27 5.18 -3.14
CA PRO A 61 -30.66 4.93 -2.78
C PRO A 61 -31.31 3.91 -3.71
N HIS A 62 -32.00 2.91 -3.15
CA HIS A 62 -32.59 1.78 -3.90
C HIS A 62 -33.69 2.22 -4.90
N SER A 63 -34.46 3.25 -4.57
CA SER A 63 -35.63 3.70 -5.34
C SER A 63 -35.31 4.58 -6.56
N GLN A 64 -34.06 4.61 -7.03
CA GLN A 64 -33.62 5.50 -8.11
C GLN A 64 -33.45 4.73 -9.43
N THR A 65 -34.25 5.09 -10.46
CA THR A 65 -34.15 4.53 -11.82
C THR A 65 -33.45 5.47 -12.81
N LYS A 66 -32.85 6.56 -12.32
CA LYS A 66 -32.22 7.59 -13.17
C LYS A 66 -30.87 7.20 -13.76
N ASN A 67 -30.19 6.20 -13.21
CA ASN A 67 -28.92 5.71 -13.73
C ASN A 67 -28.82 4.19 -13.61
N ASP A 68 -28.08 3.54 -14.50
CA ASP A 68 -27.90 2.09 -14.55
C ASP A 68 -26.71 1.60 -13.68
N ARG A 69 -26.17 2.45 -12.79
CA ARG A 69 -25.04 2.04 -11.95
C ARG A 69 -25.51 1.10 -10.84
N PRO A 70 -24.67 0.15 -10.39
CA PRO A 70 -25.01 -0.75 -9.30
C PRO A 70 -25.41 0.00 -8.01
N VAL A 71 -26.38 -0.56 -7.27
CA VAL A 71 -26.79 -0.03 -5.95
C VAL A 71 -25.61 0.07 -4.97
N ARG A 72 -24.59 -0.78 -5.15
CA ARG A 72 -23.35 -0.76 -4.39
C ARG A 72 -22.13 -0.74 -5.31
N MET A 73 -21.17 0.12 -5.00
CA MET A 73 -19.82 0.07 -5.56
C MET A 73 -18.80 -0.12 -4.44
N PHE A 74 -17.76 -0.91 -4.68
CA PHE A 74 -16.71 -1.18 -3.70
C PHE A 74 -15.34 -1.15 -4.37
N GLY A 75 -14.36 -0.53 -3.72
CA GLY A 75 -12.99 -0.46 -4.21
C GLY A 75 -11.97 -0.42 -3.07
N ILE A 76 -10.82 -1.02 -3.29
CA ILE A 76 -9.69 -1.02 -2.34
C ILE A 76 -8.46 -0.49 -3.08
N LEU A 77 -7.81 0.53 -2.52
CA LEU A 77 -6.57 1.09 -3.04
C LEU A 77 -5.43 0.93 -2.03
N PRO A 78 -4.38 0.13 -2.32
CA PRO A 78 -3.19 0.12 -1.49
C PRO A 78 -2.37 1.40 -1.70
N LEU A 79 -1.96 2.04 -0.61
CA LEU A 79 -1.04 3.19 -0.62
C LEU A 79 0.22 2.84 0.15
N HIS A 80 1.38 3.03 -0.50
CA HIS A 80 2.67 2.93 0.17
C HIS A 80 2.94 4.24 0.91
N VAL A 81 3.39 4.12 2.16
CA VAL A 81 3.71 5.26 3.01
C VAL A 81 5.15 5.08 3.46
N GLU A 82 5.97 6.06 3.08
CA GLU A 82 7.37 6.09 3.39
C GLU A 82 7.65 7.20 4.40
N ASP A 83 8.46 6.87 5.40
CA ASP A 83 9.10 7.86 6.25
C ASP A 83 10.52 8.08 5.75
N LYS A 84 10.80 9.30 5.28
CA LYS A 84 12.09 9.65 4.69
C LYS A 84 13.22 9.62 5.70
N ASP A 85 12.91 9.91 6.97
CA ASP A 85 13.90 10.02 8.04
C ASP A 85 14.42 8.63 8.45
N THR A 86 13.76 7.57 8.01
CA THR A 86 14.21 6.18 8.23
C THR A 86 15.21 5.69 7.20
N ARG A 87 15.46 6.45 6.12
CA ARG A 87 16.48 6.08 5.14
C ARG A 87 17.86 6.33 5.72
N PHE A 88 18.69 5.29 5.66
CA PHE A 88 20.01 5.30 6.24
C PHE A 88 21.06 5.20 5.14
N ASP A 89 21.74 6.31 4.89
CA ASP A 89 22.82 6.40 3.92
C ASP A 89 24.19 6.40 4.61
N PHE A 90 25.11 5.59 4.11
CA PHE A 90 26.47 5.51 4.61
C PHE A 90 27.47 5.36 3.47
N GLU A 91 28.71 5.71 3.76
CA GLU A 91 29.85 5.59 2.87
C GLU A 91 30.84 4.58 3.44
N ILE A 92 31.42 3.77 2.55
CA ILE A 92 32.48 2.83 2.87
C ILE A 92 33.74 3.31 2.17
N HIS A 93 34.75 3.66 2.97
CA HIS A 93 36.08 4.04 2.48
C HIS A 93 37.03 2.88 2.68
N THR A 94 37.50 2.30 1.58
CA THR A 94 38.44 1.18 1.55
C THR A 94 39.59 1.44 0.58
N PRO A 95 40.77 0.81 0.77
CA PRO A 95 41.79 0.81 -0.26
C PRO A 95 41.27 0.16 -1.55
N ALA A 96 41.80 0.58 -2.69
CA ALA A 96 41.40 0.03 -4.00
C ALA A 96 41.85 -1.42 -4.21
N GLN A 97 42.86 -1.87 -3.46
CA GLN A 97 43.39 -3.23 -3.53
C GLN A 97 43.75 -3.71 -2.13
N PHE A 98 43.47 -4.98 -1.85
CA PHE A 98 43.85 -5.66 -0.62
C PHE A 98 44.99 -6.63 -0.91
N ARG A 99 46.07 -6.57 -0.13
CA ARG A 99 47.18 -7.51 -0.23
C ARG A 99 47.06 -8.60 0.83
N PRO A 100 47.41 -9.86 0.48
CA PRO A 100 47.39 -10.95 1.45
C PRO A 100 48.31 -10.69 2.64
N LYS A 101 47.87 -11.08 3.84
CA LYS A 101 48.64 -10.99 5.10
C LYS A 101 49.05 -9.57 5.50
N GLU A 102 48.45 -8.55 4.90
CA GLU A 102 48.64 -7.15 5.31
C GLU A 102 47.44 -6.67 6.11
N SER A 103 47.67 -5.75 7.04
CA SER A 103 46.58 -5.05 7.73
C SER A 103 45.98 -4.03 6.78
N CYS A 104 44.66 -3.94 6.76
CA CYS A 104 43.92 -2.93 6.00
C CYS A 104 43.00 -2.14 6.94
N GLN A 105 42.74 -0.88 6.57
CA GLN A 105 41.81 -0.03 7.27
C GLN A 105 40.54 0.14 6.42
N ILE A 106 39.40 -0.08 7.06
CA ILE A 106 38.07 0.17 6.49
C ILE A 106 37.42 1.22 7.37
N THR A 107 37.03 2.34 6.76
CA THR A 107 36.34 3.41 7.47
C THR A 107 34.89 3.45 7.01
N LEU A 108 33.96 3.43 7.96
CA LEU A 108 32.52 3.54 7.73
C LEU A 108 32.04 4.85 8.32
N GLN A 109 31.20 5.58 7.58
CA GLN A 109 30.65 6.84 8.05
C GLN A 109 29.23 7.02 7.53
N THR A 110 28.32 7.46 8.39
CA THR A 110 26.99 7.93 8.01
C THR A 110 27.09 9.27 7.30
N LYS A 111 26.26 9.51 6.27
CA LYS A 111 26.34 10.78 5.52
C LYS A 111 26.00 12.01 6.36
N ASP A 112 25.12 11.85 7.34
CA ASP A 112 24.70 12.86 8.32
C ASP A 112 25.65 12.95 9.52
N GLN A 113 26.62 12.04 9.64
CA GLN A 113 27.55 11.92 10.76
C GLN A 113 26.88 11.62 12.10
N GLU A 114 25.66 11.06 12.08
CA GLU A 114 24.99 10.60 13.30
C GLU A 114 25.54 9.26 13.79
N GLU A 115 25.37 8.98 15.08
CA GLU A 115 25.80 7.73 15.70
C GLU A 115 25.05 6.53 15.11
N ALA A 116 25.79 5.50 14.73
CA ALA A 116 25.22 4.29 14.16
C ALA A 116 26.00 3.03 14.53
N GLN A 117 25.30 1.89 14.47
CA GLN A 117 25.91 0.58 14.66
C GLN A 117 26.11 -0.10 13.31
N PHE A 118 27.34 -0.56 13.06
CA PHE A 118 27.70 -1.26 11.84
C PHE A 118 28.05 -2.71 12.14
N THR A 119 27.55 -3.62 11.32
CA THR A 119 28.02 -5.02 11.26
C THR A 119 28.67 -5.24 9.91
N VAL A 120 29.95 -5.63 9.92
CA VAL A 120 30.74 -5.82 8.69
C VAL A 120 31.02 -7.30 8.50
N ALA A 121 30.76 -7.79 7.29
CA ALA A 121 31.13 -9.12 6.85
C ALA A 121 31.93 -9.02 5.55
N VAL A 122 33.04 -9.77 5.48
CA VAL A 122 33.88 -9.88 4.28
C VAL A 122 33.75 -11.32 3.77
N VAL A 123 33.34 -11.46 2.51
CA VAL A 123 33.03 -12.76 1.90
C VAL A 123 33.65 -12.85 0.52
N ASP A 124 34.09 -14.05 0.14
CA ASP A 124 34.64 -14.34 -1.18
C ASP A 124 33.58 -14.22 -2.29
N GLU A 125 33.90 -13.50 -3.36
CA GLU A 125 32.98 -13.26 -4.48
C GLU A 125 32.60 -14.55 -5.23
N GLY A 126 33.53 -15.49 -5.36
CA GLY A 126 33.28 -16.79 -5.99
C GLY A 126 32.20 -17.57 -5.24
N LEU A 127 32.19 -17.52 -3.91
CA LEU A 127 31.13 -18.12 -3.09
C LEU A 127 29.78 -17.41 -3.30
N LEU A 128 29.78 -16.07 -3.34
CA LEU A 128 28.56 -15.29 -3.56
C LEU A 128 27.96 -15.55 -4.96
N ALA A 129 28.82 -15.72 -5.96
CA ALA A 129 28.43 -15.95 -7.35
C ALA A 129 27.68 -17.27 -7.56
N LEU A 130 28.06 -18.33 -6.82
CA LEU A 130 27.39 -19.65 -6.90
C LEU A 130 25.89 -19.60 -6.57
N THR A 131 25.51 -18.70 -5.66
CA THR A 131 24.14 -18.58 -5.15
C THR A 131 23.44 -17.31 -5.63
N GLN A 132 24.11 -16.50 -6.47
CA GLN A 132 23.65 -15.17 -6.87
C GLN A 132 23.26 -14.29 -5.66
N PHE A 133 24.05 -14.38 -4.58
CA PHE A 133 23.75 -13.69 -3.34
C PHE A 133 23.65 -12.19 -3.57
N ARG A 134 22.58 -11.58 -3.05
CA ARG A 134 22.37 -10.13 -3.04
C ARG A 134 22.59 -9.62 -1.63
N THR A 135 23.41 -8.59 -1.49
CA THR A 135 23.57 -7.88 -0.22
C THR A 135 22.19 -7.51 0.32
N PRO A 136 21.81 -7.99 1.53
CA PRO A 136 20.53 -7.69 2.10
C PRO A 136 20.33 -6.18 2.25
N ASP A 137 19.12 -5.71 1.96
CA ASP A 137 18.70 -4.32 2.17
C ASP A 137 17.68 -4.31 3.33
N PRO A 138 18.13 -3.98 4.56
CA PRO A 138 17.26 -4.02 5.74
C PRO A 138 16.09 -3.06 5.62
N TRP A 139 16.32 -1.86 5.08
CA TRP A 139 15.29 -0.86 4.91
C TRP A 139 14.16 -1.40 4.02
N LYS A 140 14.51 -1.95 2.84
CA LYS A 140 13.52 -2.59 1.97
C LYS A 140 12.84 -3.77 2.63
N HIS A 141 13.50 -4.50 3.53
CA HIS A 141 12.91 -5.63 4.24
C HIS A 141 11.83 -5.19 5.25
N PHE A 142 12.10 -4.15 6.04
CA PHE A 142 11.14 -3.63 7.03
C PHE A 142 10.00 -2.83 6.38
N PHE A 143 10.28 -2.12 5.28
CA PHE A 143 9.29 -1.34 4.53
C PHE A 143 8.56 -2.13 3.44
N ARG A 144 8.56 -3.47 3.49
CA ARG A 144 7.80 -4.28 2.54
C ARG A 144 6.31 -4.03 2.70
N LYS A 145 5.58 -4.09 1.58
CA LYS A 145 4.11 -4.06 1.60
C LYS A 145 3.56 -5.18 2.47
N GLN A 146 2.83 -4.78 3.51
CA GLN A 146 2.05 -5.64 4.38
C GLN A 146 0.68 -5.92 3.76
N ARG A 147 0.19 -7.15 3.93
CA ARG A 147 -1.12 -7.60 3.42
C ARG A 147 -2.28 -6.92 4.16
N LEU A 148 -3.39 -6.71 3.46
CA LEU A 148 -4.66 -6.39 4.09
C LEU A 148 -5.20 -7.67 4.76
N ASN A 149 -5.55 -7.57 6.04
CA ASN A 149 -6.10 -8.66 6.85
C ASN A 149 -7.42 -8.25 7.51
N VAL A 150 -8.09 -7.23 6.97
CA VAL A 150 -9.46 -6.87 7.35
C VAL A 150 -10.40 -7.68 6.48
N SER A 151 -11.41 -8.30 7.10
CA SER A 151 -12.47 -9.03 6.40
C SER A 151 -13.72 -8.16 6.34
N THR A 152 -14.24 -7.97 5.13
CA THR A 152 -15.46 -7.18 4.88
C THR A 152 -16.58 -8.12 4.47
N TYR A 153 -17.72 -8.01 5.15
CA TYR A 153 -18.92 -8.79 4.88
C TYR A 153 -20.09 -7.87 4.57
N ASP A 154 -20.93 -8.26 3.61
CA ASP A 154 -22.13 -7.52 3.25
C ASP A 154 -23.19 -8.45 2.66
N LEU A 155 -24.45 -8.00 2.70
CA LEU A 155 -25.61 -8.78 2.25
C LEU A 155 -26.17 -8.29 0.90
N PHE A 156 -25.45 -7.43 0.15
CA PHE A 156 -26.01 -6.81 -1.05
C PHE A 156 -26.24 -7.79 -2.20
N SER A 157 -25.57 -8.95 -2.18
CA SER A 157 -25.84 -10.05 -3.11
C SER A 157 -27.23 -10.68 -2.94
N GLU A 158 -27.84 -10.54 -1.75
CA GLU A 158 -29.16 -11.08 -1.45
C GLU A 158 -30.28 -10.08 -1.72
N ILE A 159 -29.94 -8.80 -1.93
CA ILE A 159 -30.92 -7.75 -2.21
C ILE A 159 -31.33 -7.83 -3.68
N ILE A 160 -32.63 -8.02 -3.92
CA ILE A 160 -33.22 -7.98 -5.26
C ILE A 160 -32.98 -6.59 -5.87
N ALA A 161 -32.28 -6.54 -7.00
CA ALA A 161 -32.07 -5.31 -7.75
C ALA A 161 -33.42 -4.73 -8.21
N ALA A 162 -33.59 -3.41 -8.10
CA ALA A 162 -34.80 -2.72 -8.52
C ALA A 162 -35.09 -2.85 -10.04
N ASN A 163 -34.08 -3.20 -10.83
CA ASN A 163 -34.23 -3.49 -12.26
C ASN A 163 -34.65 -4.95 -12.48
N LYS A 164 -35.94 -5.15 -12.76
CA LYS A 164 -36.49 -6.39 -13.32
C LYS A 164 -35.94 -6.60 -14.74
N GLY A 165 -34.73 -7.13 -14.85
CA GLY A 165 -34.16 -7.53 -16.14
C GLY A 165 -32.65 -7.42 -16.14
N ASP A 166 -31.96 -8.41 -15.56
CA ASP A 166 -31.03 -9.16 -16.40
C ASP A 166 -30.59 -10.47 -15.75
N VAL A 167 -30.60 -11.46 -16.63
CA VAL A 167 -30.27 -12.88 -16.50
C VAL A 167 -28.89 -13.08 -15.87
N PHE A 168 -28.78 -14.10 -15.00
CA PHE A 168 -27.55 -14.74 -14.56
C PHE A 168 -26.37 -14.56 -15.53
N LYS A 169 -25.49 -13.59 -15.27
CA LYS A 169 -24.15 -13.58 -15.87
C LYS A 169 -23.24 -14.46 -15.02
N THR A 170 -23.17 -15.73 -15.44
CA THR A 170 -22.12 -16.67 -15.06
C THR A 170 -20.75 -15.99 -15.19
N PHE A 171 -20.06 -15.79 -14.07
CA PHE A 171 -18.67 -15.33 -14.08
C PHE A 171 -17.78 -16.46 -14.59
N SER A 172 -17.36 -16.39 -15.85
CA SER A 172 -16.25 -17.17 -16.38
C SER A 172 -14.95 -16.60 -15.81
N ILE A 173 -14.33 -17.37 -14.93
CA ILE A 173 -12.99 -17.09 -14.39
C ILE A 173 -11.98 -17.31 -15.51
N GLY A 174 -11.53 -16.23 -16.15
CA GLY A 174 -10.36 -16.24 -17.02
C GLY A 174 -9.10 -16.32 -16.17
N ARG A 175 -8.46 -17.50 -16.14
CA ARG A 175 -7.05 -17.61 -15.76
C ARG A 175 -6.22 -16.86 -16.80
N ARG A 176 -5.34 -15.96 -16.35
CA ARG A 176 -3.95 -15.85 -16.78
C ARG A 176 -3.15 -15.13 -15.72
#